data_AF-A0AAX0WXM0-F1
#
_entry.id   AF-A0AAX0WXM0-F1
#
_cell.length_a   1.000
_cell.length_b   1.000
_cell.length_c   1.000
_cell.angle_alpha   90.00
_cell.angle_beta   90.00
_cell.angle_gamma   90.00
#
_symmetry.space_group_name_H-M   'P 1'
#
loop_
_entity.id
_entity.type
_entity.pdbx_description
1 polymer ?
#
loop_
_entity_poly.entity_id
_entity_poly.type
_entity_poly.pdbx_seq_one_letter_code
_entity_poly.pdbx_strand_id
1 'polypeptide(L)'
;MFTRFAVFYGHLWRSQFKSDGFLEFAKKEWLEGLSQFSDEILNQVIIDCRDHCEMPPTLPQMIGFCRDIKRRNSFDVLPEKYQPASKEVVEENIRQCKAYLF
;
A
#
# COMPACT_ATOMS: atom_id res chain seq x y z
N MET A 1 14.58 2.90 6.66
CA MET A 1 13.69 2.13 7.56
C MET A 1 14.32 1.84 8.93
N PHE A 2 15.44 1.09 9.02
CA PHE A 2 16.06 0.67 10.31
C PHE A 2 16.24 1.80 11.33
N THR A 3 16.75 2.96 10.90
CA THR A 3 16.91 4.12 11.79
C THR A 3 15.57 4.63 12.33
N ARG A 4 14.51 4.63 11.51
CA ARG A 4 13.17 5.04 11.94
C ARG A 4 12.63 4.09 13.00
N PHE A 5 12.76 2.78 12.79
CA PHE A 5 12.34 1.77 13.78
C PHE A 5 13.18 1.82 15.07
N ALA A 6 14.46 2.18 14.97
CA ALA A 6 15.29 2.42 16.16
C ALA A 6 14.80 3.63 17.00
N VAL A 7 14.15 4.61 16.37
CA VAL A 7 13.50 5.74 17.06
C VAL A 7 12.13 5.34 17.59
N PHE A 8 11.31 4.65 16.80
CA PHE A 8 9.93 4.28 17.18
C PHE A 8 9.89 3.29 18.33
N TYR A 9 10.72 2.24 18.28
CA TYR A 9 10.68 1.12 19.23
C TYR A 9 11.87 1.10 20.19
N GLY A 10 12.81 2.04 20.03
CA GLY A 10 13.95 2.19 20.94
C GLY A 10 14.74 0.91 21.14
N HIS A 11 14.82 0.47 22.39
CA HIS A 11 15.59 -0.71 22.79
C HIS A 11 15.08 -2.01 22.17
N LEU A 12 13.78 -2.14 21.90
CA LEU A 12 13.19 -3.36 21.33
C LEU A 12 13.72 -3.63 19.92
N TRP A 13 14.01 -2.58 19.15
CA TRP A 13 14.64 -2.70 17.83
C TRP A 13 16.17 -2.80 17.94
N ARG A 14 16.79 -1.87 18.68
CA ARG A 14 18.26 -1.78 18.77
C ARG A 14 18.88 -3.05 19.37
N SER A 15 18.21 -3.69 20.32
CA SER A 15 18.73 -4.90 20.97
C SER A 15 18.77 -6.14 20.08
N GLN A 16 18.06 -6.15 18.95
CA GLN A 16 18.06 -7.26 17.98
C GLN A 16 19.32 -7.26 17.09
N PHE A 17 19.96 -6.09 16.92
CA PHE A 17 21.07 -5.91 15.97
C PHE A 17 22.34 -5.43 16.68
N LYS A 18 22.83 -6.21 17.66
CA LYS A 18 24.00 -5.84 18.48
C LYS A 18 25.35 -6.01 17.77
N SER A 19 25.41 -6.86 16.75
CA SER A 19 26.62 -7.10 15.95
C SER A 19 26.50 -6.35 14.63
N ASP A 20 27.52 -5.58 14.27
CA ASP A 20 27.57 -4.85 13.00
C ASP A 20 27.47 -5.81 11.80
N GLY A 21 28.11 -6.98 11.88
CA GLY A 21 28.02 -8.01 10.83
C GLY A 21 26.60 -8.54 10.65
N PHE A 22 25.90 -8.80 11.76
CA PHE A 22 24.50 -9.23 11.71
C PHE A 22 23.57 -8.11 11.24
N LEU A 23 23.81 -6.86 11.63
CA LEU A 23 23.05 -5.70 11.17
C LEU A 23 23.15 -5.55 9.65
N GLU A 24 24.34 -5.64 9.08
CA GLU A 24 24.53 -5.55 7.63
C GLU A 24 23.89 -6.73 6.89
N PHE A 25 23.98 -7.94 7.44
CA PHE A 25 23.26 -9.09 6.91
C PHE A 25 21.74 -8.85 6.92
N ALA A 26 21.18 -8.44 8.06
CA ALA A 26 19.76 -8.16 8.20
C ALA A 26 19.30 -7.06 7.22
N LYS A 27 20.06 -5.98 7.05
CA LYS A 27 19.71 -4.94 6.07
C LYS A 27 19.60 -5.50 4.64
N LYS A 28 20.49 -6.43 4.26
CA LYS A 28 20.44 -7.09 2.94
C LYS A 28 19.19 -7.95 2.79
N GLU A 29 18.89 -8.79 3.77
CA GLU A 29 17.69 -9.65 3.76
C GLU A 29 16.40 -8.82 3.69
N TRP A 30 16.34 -7.72 4.45
CA TRP A 30 15.20 -6.82 4.42
C TRP A 30 15.08 -6.07 3.09
N LEU A 31 16.21 -5.65 2.48
CA LEU A 31 16.21 -5.03 1.16
C LEU A 31 15.71 -6.01 0.10
N GLU A 32 16.20 -7.26 0.11
CA GLU A 32 15.78 -8.29 -0.83
C GLU A 32 14.29 -8.62 -0.68
N GLY A 33 13.82 -8.90 0.53
CA GLY A 33 12.43 -9.27 0.79
C GLY A 33 11.42 -8.15 0.49
N LEU A 34 11.84 -6.89 0.60
CA LEU A 34 11.00 -5.72 0.36
C LEU A 34 11.17 -5.10 -1.04
N SER A 35 12.16 -5.55 -1.83
CA SER A 35 12.49 -5.00 -3.17
C SER A 35 11.32 -4.97 -4.16
N GLN A 36 10.32 -5.82 -3.96
CA GLN A 36 9.12 -5.92 -4.80
C GLN A 36 8.06 -4.84 -4.53
N PHE A 37 8.25 -4.00 -3.50
CA PHE A 37 7.31 -2.94 -3.12
C PHE A 37 7.91 -1.56 -3.40
N SER A 38 7.05 -0.62 -3.79
CA SER A 38 7.48 0.76 -4.05
C SER A 38 7.75 1.52 -2.76
N ASP A 39 8.54 2.58 -2.85
CA ASP A 39 8.89 3.44 -1.71
C ASP A 39 7.65 4.08 -1.06
N GLU A 40 6.60 4.35 -1.82
CA GLU A 40 5.33 4.88 -1.29
C GLU A 40 4.66 3.86 -0.37
N ILE A 41 4.57 2.60 -0.80
CA ILE A 41 4.01 1.51 0.02
C ILE A 41 4.85 1.33 1.28
N LEU A 42 6.18 1.28 1.14
CA LEU A 42 7.09 1.10 2.27
C LEU A 42 6.95 2.25 3.29
N ASN A 43 6.91 3.49 2.82
CA ASN A 43 6.74 4.64 3.71
C ASN A 43 5.39 4.64 4.43
N GLN A 44 4.30 4.27 3.74
CA GLN A 44 2.99 4.14 4.37
C GLN A 44 3.01 3.06 5.45
N VAL A 45 3.51 1.85 5.15
CA VAL A 45 3.56 0.79 6.17
C VAL A 45 4.46 1.20 7.36
N ILE A 46 5.58 1.88 7.12
CA ILE A 46 6.45 2.35 8.22
C ILE A 46 5.69 3.30 9.17
N ILE A 47 4.82 4.16 8.64
CA ILE A 47 3.96 5.04 9.43
C ILE A 47 2.86 4.23 10.12
N ASP A 48 2.18 3.34 9.42
CA ASP A 48 1.13 2.48 10.00
C ASP A 48 1.68 1.67 11.18
N CYS A 49 2.89 1.12 11.05
CA CYS A 49 3.57 0.41 12.13
C CYS A 49 3.82 1.31 13.34
N ARG A 50 4.30 2.55 13.14
CA ARG A 50 4.51 3.52 14.24
C ARG A 50 3.22 3.77 15.02
N ASP A 51 2.10 3.89 14.31
CA ASP A 51 0.84 4.35 14.89
C ASP A 51 0.01 3.21 15.51
N HIS A 52 0.16 1.97 15.01
CA HIS A 52 -0.72 0.86 15.37
C HIS A 52 -0.01 -0.38 15.91
N CYS A 53 1.32 -0.48 15.81
CA CYS A 53 2.05 -1.64 16.34
C CYS A 53 2.71 -1.30 17.68
N GLU A 54 2.40 -2.08 18.72
CA GLU A 54 3.08 -1.98 20.01
C GLU A 54 4.54 -2.46 19.95
N MET A 55 4.84 -3.38 19.03
CA MET A 55 6.14 -4.02 18.87
C MET A 55 6.67 -3.85 17.45
N PRO A 56 8.01 -3.81 17.26
CA PRO A 56 8.59 -3.74 15.92
C PRO A 56 8.18 -4.97 15.09
N PRO A 57 7.80 -4.79 13.81
CA PRO A 57 7.44 -5.91 12.96
C PRO A 57 8.67 -6.74 12.61
N THR A 58 8.46 -8.04 12.45
CA THR A 58 9.40 -8.94 11.79
C THR A 58 9.36 -8.74 10.27
N LEU A 59 10.40 -9.18 9.55
CA LEU A 59 10.42 -9.09 8.08
C LEU A 59 9.20 -9.75 7.41
N PRO A 60 8.78 -10.98 7.80
CA PRO A 60 7.56 -11.59 7.24
C PRO A 60 6.29 -10.79 7.50
N GLN A 61 6.14 -10.21 8.71
CA GLN A 61 5.00 -9.34 9.01
C GLN A 61 5.03 -8.09 8.15
N MET A 62 6.20 -7.47 7.98
CA MET A 62 6.36 -6.29 7.14
C MET A 62 5.98 -6.56 5.68
N ILE A 63 6.39 -7.71 5.12
CA ILE A 63 5.98 -8.17 3.79
C ILE A 63 4.45 -8.37 3.73
N GLY A 64 3.85 -8.92 4.79
CA GLY A 64 2.39 -9.03 4.94
C GLY A 64 1.70 -7.68 4.83
N PHE A 65 2.13 -6.70 5.62
CA PHE A 65 1.56 -5.35 5.61
C PHE A 65 1.72 -4.64 4.27
N CYS A 66 2.87 -4.77 3.61
CA CYS A 66 3.08 -4.22 2.27
C CYS A 66 2.13 -4.83 1.25
N ARG A 67 1.90 -6.15 1.31
CA ARG A 67 0.89 -6.83 0.45
C ARG A 67 -0.52 -6.35 0.74
N ASP A 68 -0.86 -6.11 2.00
CA ASP A 68 -2.19 -5.63 2.38
C ASP A 68 -2.45 -4.19 1.91
N ILE A 69 -1.46 -3.30 1.98
CA ILE A 69 -1.55 -1.95 1.40
C ILE A 69 -1.63 -2.04 -0.13
N LYS A 70 -0.76 -2.83 -0.76
CA LYS A 70 -0.77 -3.02 -2.21
C LYS A 70 -2.15 -3.50 -2.69
N ARG A 71 -2.74 -4.47 -1.99
CA ARG A 71 -4.09 -5.00 -2.27
C ARG A 71 -5.19 -3.96 -2.07
N ARG A 72 -5.09 -3.14 -1.02
CA ARG A 72 -6.05 -2.04 -0.79
C ARG A 72 -5.97 -0.96 -1.87
N ASN A 73 -4.79 -0.71 -2.41
CA ASN A 73 -4.56 0.33 -3.42
C ASN A 73 -4.78 -0.18 -4.85
N SER A 74 -4.69 -1.49 -5.08
CA SER A 74 -5.17 -2.13 -6.31
C SER A 74 -6.69 -2.22 -6.28
N PHE A 75 -7.37 -1.07 -6.31
CA PHE A 75 -8.70 -1.05 -6.91
C PHE A 75 -8.45 -1.26 -8.40
N ASP A 76 -8.67 -2.49 -8.87
CA ASP A 76 -8.79 -2.77 -10.29
C ASP A 76 -10.01 -1.99 -10.79
N VAL A 77 -9.81 -0.73 -11.17
CA VAL A 77 -10.65 -0.10 -12.17
C VAL A 77 -10.34 -0.92 -13.42
N LEU A 78 -11.08 -2.02 -13.60
CA LEU A 78 -11.18 -2.64 -14.90
C LEU A 78 -11.43 -1.47 -15.86
N PRO A 79 -10.59 -1.25 -16.88
CA PRO A 79 -10.95 -0.33 -17.93
C PRO A 79 -12.20 -0.94 -18.54
N GLU A 80 -13.36 -0.52 -18.05
CA GLU A 80 -14.64 -0.85 -18.60
C GLU A 80 -14.49 -0.46 -20.05
N LYS A 81 -14.50 -1.45 -20.95
CA LYS A 81 -14.36 -1.19 -22.39
C LYS A 81 -15.36 -0.10 -22.70
N TYR A 82 -14.87 1.10 -23.00
CA TYR A 82 -15.73 2.24 -23.23
C TYR A 82 -16.65 1.86 -24.40
N GLN A 83 -17.91 1.59 -24.08
CA GLN A 83 -18.96 1.35 -25.06
C GLN A 83 -19.62 2.72 -25.26
N PRO A 84 -19.46 3.35 -26.44
CA PRO A 84 -20.21 4.56 -26.74
C PRO A 84 -21.70 4.23 -26.64
N ALA A 85 -22.46 5.07 -25.93
CA ALA A 85 -23.91 4.93 -25.85
C ALA A 85 -24.53 4.98 -27.26
N SER A 86 -25.53 4.13 -27.54
CA SER A 86 -26.30 4.20 -28.78
C SER A 86 -26.93 5.59 -28.89
N LYS A 87 -26.74 6.23 -30.05
CA LYS A 87 -27.31 7.55 -30.33
C LYS A 87 -28.84 7.52 -30.25
N GLU A 88 -29.48 6.45 -30.72
CA GLU A 88 -30.94 6.32 -30.66
C GLU A 88 -31.44 6.31 -29.21
N VAL A 89 -30.76 5.59 -28.32
CA VAL A 89 -31.12 5.51 -26.90
C VAL A 89 -30.93 6.86 -26.21
N VAL A 90 -29.85 7.59 -26.52
CA VAL A 90 -29.60 8.92 -25.96
C VAL A 90 -30.67 9.91 -26.41
N GLU A 91 -31.02 9.92 -27.69
CA GLU A 91 -32.03 10.82 -28.25
C GLU A 91 -33.43 10.54 -27.69
N GLU A 92 -33.82 9.28 -27.54
CA GLU A 92 -35.10 8.90 -26.95
C GLU A 92 -35.18 9.33 -25.48
N ASN A 93 -34.13 9.09 -24.69
CA ASN A 93 -34.10 9.52 -23.29
C ASN A 93 -34.15 11.05 -23.14
N ILE A 94 -33.45 11.79 -24.00
CA ILE A 94 -33.51 13.27 -24.03
C ILE A 94 -34.93 13.73 -24.38
N ARG A 95 -35.59 13.05 -25.33
CA ARG A 95 -36.97 13.37 -25.74
C ARG A 95 -37.96 13.14 -24.61
N GLN A 96 -37.86 12.01 -23.91
CA GLN A 96 -38.67 11.69 -22.73
C GLN A 96 -38.46 12.74 -21.65
N CYS A 97 -37.21 13.05 -21.27
CA CYS A 97 -36.90 14.07 -20.28
C CYS A 97 -37.51 15.44 -20.64
N LYS A 98 -37.47 15.83 -21.92
CA LYS A 98 -38.09 17.08 -22.38
C LYS A 98 -39.61 17.06 -22.29
N ALA A 99 -40.26 15.91 -22.52
CA ALA A 99 -41.70 15.76 -22.41
C ALA A 99 -42.23 15.73 -20.97
N TYR A 100 -41.38 15.44 -19.98
CA TYR A 100 -41.74 15.54 -18.56
C TYR A 100 -41.48 16.93 -17.96
N LEU A 101 -40.67 17.76 -18.63
CA LEU A 101 -40.27 19.09 -18.15
C LEU A 101 -41.07 20.23 -18.80
N PHE A 102 -41.86 19.96 -19.85
CA PHE A 102 -42.72 20.90 -20.57
C PHE A 102 -44.06 20.25 -20.89
#